data_AF-A0A2N2YXL9-F1
#
_entry.id   AF-A0A2N2YXL9-F1
#
_cell.length_a   1.000
_cell.length_b   1.000
_cell.length_c   1.000
_cell.angle_alpha   90.00
_cell.angle_beta   90.00
_cell.angle_gamma   90.00
#
_symmetry.space_group_name_H-M   'P 1'
#
loop_
_entity.id
_entity.type
_entity.pdbx_description
1 polymer ?
#
loop_
_entity_poly.entity_id
_entity_poly.type
_entity_poly.pdbx_seq_one_letter_code
_entity_poly.pdbx_strand_id
1 'polypeptide(L)'
;MSFIVIEGLDGAGKSTQLKLLGNYFSQLGIECETLHFPRTDSPFFGDLIARFLRGELGNLEQVDPYVVAMLYAGDRRDASELLNNWLKANKTILLDRYVYSNIAFQCAKLKDAQAQNTLRNWIYDLEFSYFKIPKPDLNIFLDVPFDFTVSRLTKHREG
;
A
#
# COMPACT_ATOMS: atom_id res chain seq x y z
N MET A 1 -9.07 -17.76 -8.41
CA MET A 1 -8.59 -17.11 -7.18
C MET A 1 -7.44 -16.20 -7.56
N SER A 2 -7.46 -14.95 -7.10
CA SER A 2 -6.43 -13.97 -7.45
C SER A 2 -6.23 -13.01 -6.29
N PHE A 3 -4.98 -12.75 -5.94
CA PHE A 3 -4.55 -11.70 -5.04
C PHE A 3 -3.90 -10.58 -5.87
N ILE A 4 -4.65 -9.51 -6.09
CA ILE A 4 -4.26 -8.38 -6.94
C ILE A 4 -4.09 -7.13 -6.09
N VAL A 5 -3.00 -6.40 -6.33
CA VAL A 5 -2.73 -5.09 -5.71
C VAL A 5 -2.77 -4.03 -6.81
N ILE A 6 -3.47 -2.93 -6.56
CA ILE A 6 -3.38 -1.72 -7.37
C ILE A 6 -2.47 -0.71 -6.66
N GLU A 7 -1.39 -0.35 -7.34
CA GLU A 7 -0.38 0.62 -6.92
C GLU A 7 -0.50 1.91 -7.76
N GLY A 8 0.07 3.00 -7.27
CA GLY A 8 0.06 4.30 -7.97
C GLY A 8 0.14 5.49 -7.03
N LEU A 9 0.44 6.66 -7.58
CA LEU A 9 0.47 7.92 -6.82
C LEU A 9 -0.91 8.31 -6.28
N ASP A 10 -0.94 9.22 -5.30
CA ASP A 10 -2.20 9.78 -4.83
C ASP A 10 -2.92 10.52 -5.95
N GLY A 11 -4.23 10.37 -6.03
CA GLY A 11 -5.01 10.90 -7.16
C GLY A 11 -4.97 10.07 -8.45
N ALA A 12 -4.18 8.99 -8.54
CA ALA A 12 -4.07 8.17 -9.76
C ALA A 12 -5.33 7.36 -10.14
N GLY A 13 -6.38 7.36 -9.30
CA GLY A 13 -7.63 6.66 -9.59
C GLY A 13 -7.69 5.20 -9.09
N LYS A 14 -6.80 4.79 -8.19
CA LYS A 14 -6.74 3.42 -7.62
C LYS A 14 -8.10 2.93 -7.10
N SER A 15 -8.76 3.70 -6.24
CA SER A 15 -10.05 3.33 -5.67
C SER A 15 -11.17 3.23 -6.73
N THR A 16 -11.07 4.01 -7.82
CA THR A 16 -11.98 3.86 -8.98
C THR A 16 -11.74 2.53 -9.68
N GLN A 17 -10.48 2.17 -9.95
CA GLN A 17 -10.15 0.92 -10.61
C GLN A 17 -10.48 -0.31 -9.75
N LEU A 18 -10.27 -0.24 -8.43
CA LEU A 18 -10.69 -1.29 -7.50
C LEU A 18 -12.20 -1.51 -7.52
N LYS A 19 -12.99 -0.43 -7.51
CA LYS A 19 -14.45 -0.52 -7.61
C LYS A 19 -14.89 -1.14 -8.93
N LEU A 20 -14.30 -0.71 -10.05
CA LEU A 20 -14.62 -1.26 -11.37
C LEU A 20 -14.27 -2.76 -11.47
N LEU A 21 -13.11 -3.14 -10.95
CA LEU A 21 -12.66 -4.53 -10.93
C LEU A 21 -13.52 -5.41 -10.02
N GLY A 22 -13.88 -4.91 -8.83
CA GLY A 22 -14.80 -5.59 -7.92
C GLY A 22 -16.19 -5.79 -8.53
N ASN A 23 -16.73 -4.76 -9.20
CA ASN A 23 -18.00 -4.86 -9.92
C ASN A 23 -17.93 -5.89 -11.06
N TYR A 24 -16.85 -5.90 -11.82
CA TYR A 24 -16.62 -6.87 -12.89
C TYR A 24 -16.61 -8.30 -12.35
N PHE A 25 -15.89 -8.55 -11.25
CA PHE A 25 -15.89 -9.88 -10.63
C PHE A 25 -17.25 -10.27 -10.06
N SER A 26 -17.97 -9.33 -9.44
CA SER A 26 -19.33 -9.57 -8.95
C SER A 26 -20.29 -9.98 -10.07
N GLN A 27 -20.21 -9.36 -11.25
CA GLN A 27 -21.00 -9.74 -12.44
C GLN A 27 -20.68 -11.17 -12.93
N LEU A 28 -19.49 -11.68 -12.64
CA LEU A 28 -19.08 -13.05 -12.92
C LEU A 28 -19.39 -14.03 -11.77
N GLY A 29 -20.08 -13.58 -10.72
CA GLY A 29 -20.39 -14.39 -9.53
C GLY A 29 -19.18 -14.64 -8.63
N ILE A 30 -18.12 -13.82 -8.74
CA ILE A 30 -16.90 -13.93 -7.94
C ILE A 30 -16.92 -12.89 -6.82
N GLU A 31 -16.95 -13.35 -5.57
CA GLU A 31 -16.82 -12.49 -4.41
C GLU A 31 -15.38 -12.01 -4.22
N CYS A 32 -15.23 -10.73 -3.87
CA CYS A 32 -13.94 -10.10 -3.64
C CYS A 32 -13.88 -9.47 -2.26
N GLU A 33 -12.76 -9.67 -1.57
CA GLU A 33 -12.40 -8.96 -0.35
C GLU A 33 -11.48 -7.80 -0.70
N THR A 34 -11.67 -6.66 -0.04
CA THR A 34 -10.88 -5.45 -0.28
C THR A 34 -10.22 -4.95 0.99
N LEU A 35 -8.99 -4.45 0.88
CA LEU A 35 -8.32 -3.77 1.98
C LEU A 35 -7.40 -2.66 1.43
N HIS A 36 -7.24 -1.59 2.20
CA HIS A 36 -6.35 -0.48 1.87
C HIS A 36 -5.19 -0.40 2.87
N PHE A 37 -4.00 -0.06 2.38
CA PHE A 37 -2.86 0.29 3.22
C PHE A 37 -2.38 1.72 2.97
N PRO A 38 -1.97 2.46 4.03
CA PRO A 38 -1.97 2.04 5.43
C PRO A 38 -3.38 1.99 6.04
N ARG A 39 -3.56 1.16 7.07
CA ARG A 39 -4.79 1.09 7.87
C ARG A 39 -4.68 2.06 9.05
N THR A 40 -4.84 3.36 8.80
CA THR A 40 -4.65 4.42 9.82
C THR A 40 -5.58 4.29 11.03
N ASP A 41 -6.69 3.57 10.89
CA ASP A 41 -7.67 3.34 11.96
C ASP A 41 -7.39 2.03 12.74
N SER A 42 -6.29 1.34 12.44
CA SER A 42 -5.88 0.12 13.13
C SER A 42 -5.05 0.39 14.40
N PRO A 43 -5.11 -0.49 15.41
CA PRO A 43 -4.30 -0.34 16.63
C PRO A 43 -2.78 -0.30 16.36
N PHE A 44 -2.05 0.37 17.25
CA PHE A 44 -0.59 0.48 17.29
C PHE A 44 0.07 1.05 16.02
N PHE A 45 0.17 0.29 14.93
CA PHE A 45 0.83 0.74 13.71
C PHE A 45 -0.02 1.75 12.93
N GLY A 46 -1.33 1.54 12.82
CA GLY A 46 -2.25 2.49 12.18
C GLY A 46 -2.20 3.86 12.85
N ASP A 47 -2.34 3.89 14.18
CA ASP A 47 -2.21 5.12 14.98
C ASP A 47 -0.84 5.79 14.78
N LEU A 48 0.26 5.05 14.88
CA LEU A 48 1.60 5.62 14.68
C LEU A 48 1.81 6.17 13.26
N ILE A 49 1.28 5.50 12.24
CA ILE A 49 1.31 6.01 10.86
C ILE A 49 0.47 7.29 10.76
N ALA A 50 -0.72 7.33 11.37
CA ALA A 50 -1.56 8.52 11.37
C ALA A 50 -0.84 9.71 12.06
N ARG A 51 -0.18 9.48 13.20
CA ARG A 51 0.63 10.48 13.90
C ARG A 51 1.82 10.94 13.07
N PHE A 52 2.51 10.02 12.39
CA PHE A 52 3.59 10.34 11.45
C PHE A 52 3.10 11.23 10.30
N LEU A 53 1.98 10.89 9.68
CA LEU A 53 1.39 11.66 8.58
C LEU A 53 0.93 13.07 9.01
N ARG A 54 0.60 13.26 10.30
CA ARG A 54 0.32 14.58 10.90
C ARG A 54 1.58 15.36 11.31
N GLY A 55 2.77 14.80 11.13
CA GLY A 55 4.04 15.43 11.49
C GLY A 55 4.37 15.39 12.99
N GLU A 56 3.63 14.62 13.80
CA GLU A 56 3.83 14.54 15.25
C GLU A 56 5.12 13.81 15.64
N LEU A 57 5.70 13.03 14.72
CA LEU A 57 6.92 12.25 14.93
C LEU A 57 8.15 12.88 14.25
N GLY A 58 8.07 14.17 13.92
CA GLY A 58 9.07 14.91 13.16
C GLY A 58 8.60 15.21 11.73
N ASN A 59 9.35 16.08 11.03
CA ASN A 59 9.03 16.39 9.63
C ASN A 59 9.17 15.13 8.76
N LEU A 60 8.29 14.98 7.76
CA LEU A 60 8.24 13.82 6.87
C LEU A 60 9.57 13.50 6.17
N GLU A 61 10.37 14.54 5.90
CA GLU A 61 11.69 14.49 5.25
C GLU A 61 12.85 14.26 6.23
N GLN A 62 12.62 14.40 7.55
CA GLN A 62 13.65 14.29 8.57
C GLN A 62 13.68 12.91 9.24
N VAL A 63 12.59 12.15 9.17
CA VAL A 63 12.52 10.80 9.75
C VAL A 63 13.21 9.81 8.81
N ASP A 64 14.12 9.02 9.38
CA ASP A 64 14.86 7.98 8.66
C ASP A 64 13.90 7.04 7.90
N PRO A 65 14.10 6.82 6.59
CA PRO A 65 13.21 6.00 5.77
C PRO A 65 13.09 4.55 6.26
N TYR A 66 14.09 3.99 6.95
CA TYR A 66 14.00 2.66 7.55
C TYR A 66 12.99 2.62 8.70
N VAL A 67 12.94 3.67 9.54
CA VAL A 67 11.98 3.77 10.64
C VAL A 67 10.57 3.85 10.10
N VAL A 68 10.36 4.69 9.09
CA VAL A 68 9.06 4.82 8.43
C VAL A 68 8.68 3.49 7.75
N ALA A 69 9.62 2.85 7.04
CA ALA A 69 9.39 1.55 6.41
C ALA A 69 8.92 0.48 7.40
N MET A 70 9.48 0.43 8.60
CA MET A 70 9.07 -0.50 9.65
C MET A 70 7.65 -0.28 10.13
N LEU A 71 7.19 0.97 10.24
CA LEU A 71 5.80 1.27 10.63
C LEU A 71 4.82 0.70 9.62
N TYR A 72 5.03 0.95 8.32
CA TYR A 72 4.20 0.42 7.25
C TYR A 72 4.29 -1.11 7.14
N ALA A 73 5.49 -1.69 7.33
CA ALA A 73 5.68 -3.13 7.34
C ALA A 73 4.96 -3.79 8.53
N GLY A 74 4.96 -3.15 9.70
CA GLY A 74 4.23 -3.59 10.88
C GLY A 74 2.73 -3.60 10.68
N ASP A 75 2.16 -2.54 10.07
CA ASP A 75 0.75 -2.51 9.70
C ASP A 75 0.37 -3.67 8.76
N ARG A 76 1.17 -3.96 7.73
CA ARG A 76 0.91 -5.12 6.84
C ARG A 76 1.11 -6.47 7.52
N ARG A 77 2.08 -6.58 8.44
CA ARG A 77 2.25 -7.78 9.27
C ARG A 77 1.02 -8.04 10.12
N ASP A 78 0.48 -7.02 10.77
CA ASP A 78 -0.72 -7.13 11.59
C ASP A 78 -1.96 -7.53 10.77
N ALA A 79 -2.01 -7.18 9.49
CA ALA A 79 -3.04 -7.64 8.56
C ALA A 79 -2.81 -9.04 7.99
N SER A 80 -1.62 -9.62 8.16
CA SER A 80 -1.21 -10.83 7.45
C SER A 80 -2.11 -12.03 7.74
N GLU A 81 -2.56 -12.18 8.98
CA GLU A 81 -3.46 -13.28 9.36
C GLU A 81 -4.81 -13.18 8.65
N LEU A 82 -5.40 -11.98 8.58
CA LEU A 82 -6.64 -11.71 7.84
C LEU A 82 -6.48 -12.09 6.36
N LEU A 83 -5.42 -11.62 5.71
CA LEU A 83 -5.14 -11.92 4.30
C LEU A 83 -4.98 -13.43 4.08
N ASN A 84 -4.24 -14.11 4.96
CA ASN A 84 -4.08 -15.56 4.88
C ASN A 84 -5.40 -16.31 5.06
N ASN A 85 -6.30 -15.84 5.91
CA ASN A 85 -7.62 -16.44 6.10
C ASN A 85 -8.49 -16.28 4.84
N TRP A 86 -8.45 -15.12 4.18
CA TRP A 86 -9.12 -14.93 2.88
C TRP A 86 -8.55 -15.85 1.80
N LEU A 87 -7.23 -15.99 1.72
CA LEU A 87 -6.58 -16.90 0.77
C LEU A 87 -6.98 -18.36 1.01
N LYS A 88 -6.97 -18.83 2.26
CA LYS A 88 -7.42 -20.18 2.63
C LYS A 88 -8.89 -20.43 2.32
N ALA A 89 -9.72 -19.40 2.40
CA ALA A 89 -11.13 -19.42 2.04
C ALA A 89 -11.39 -19.28 0.52
N ASN A 90 -10.33 -19.33 -0.31
CA ASN A 90 -10.40 -19.17 -1.77
C ASN A 90 -11.04 -17.86 -2.24
N LYS A 91 -10.96 -16.79 -1.43
CA LYS A 91 -11.48 -15.47 -1.80
C LYS A 91 -10.56 -14.78 -2.81
N THR A 92 -11.15 -13.98 -3.69
CA THR A 92 -10.37 -13.02 -4.51
C THR A 92 -10.06 -11.81 -3.64
N ILE A 93 -8.82 -11.34 -3.65
CA ILE A 93 -8.36 -10.22 -2.81
C ILE A 93 -7.92 -9.08 -3.71
N LEU A 94 -8.46 -7.89 -3.45
CA LEU A 94 -8.19 -6.66 -4.18
C LEU A 94 -7.66 -5.58 -3.22
N LEU A 95 -6.38 -5.24 -3.31
CA LEU A 95 -5.76 -4.27 -2.40
C LEU A 95 -5.50 -2.91 -3.05
N ASP A 96 -5.73 -1.84 -2.29
CA ASP A 96 -5.24 -0.49 -2.58
C ASP A 96 -3.93 -0.27 -1.82
N ARG A 97 -2.81 -0.33 -2.55
CA ARG A 97 -1.42 -0.32 -2.05
C ARG A 97 -1.02 -1.57 -1.27
N TYR A 98 0.25 -1.96 -1.39
CA TYR A 98 0.86 -3.01 -0.58
C TYR A 98 2.36 -2.73 -0.37
N VAL A 99 3.23 -3.74 -0.49
CA VAL A 99 4.68 -3.61 -0.23
C VAL A 99 5.36 -2.63 -1.19
N TYR A 100 4.93 -2.57 -2.46
CA TYR A 100 5.58 -1.72 -3.45
C TYR A 100 5.32 -0.23 -3.20
N SER A 101 4.19 0.15 -2.60
CA SER A 101 4.03 1.50 -2.05
C SER A 101 5.10 1.84 -1.02
N ASN A 102 5.42 0.93 -0.09
CA ASN A 102 6.44 1.18 0.93
C ASN A 102 7.82 1.39 0.30
N ILE A 103 8.20 0.50 -0.62
CA ILE A 103 9.44 0.60 -1.38
C ILE A 103 9.51 1.95 -2.12
N ALA A 104 8.49 2.30 -2.89
CA ALA A 104 8.48 3.50 -3.71
C ALA A 104 8.64 4.78 -2.88
N PHE A 105 7.81 4.94 -1.83
CA PHE A 105 7.84 6.15 -1.01
C PHE A 105 9.12 6.30 -0.19
N GLN A 106 9.65 5.21 0.39
CA GLN A 106 10.85 5.34 1.22
C GLN A 106 12.13 5.47 0.39
N CYS A 107 12.22 4.78 -0.76
CA CYS A 107 13.36 4.96 -1.66
C CYS A 107 13.39 6.36 -2.27
N ALA A 108 12.24 6.98 -2.54
CA ALA A 108 12.16 8.34 -3.09
C ALA A 108 12.78 9.41 -2.15
N LYS A 109 12.91 9.13 -0.86
CA LYS A 109 13.58 10.02 0.12
C LYS A 109 15.10 10.00 0.01
N LEU A 110 15.67 9.02 -0.68
CA LEU A 110 17.10 8.85 -0.86
C LEU A 110 17.51 9.39 -2.23
N LYS A 111 18.67 10.04 -2.31
CA LYS A 111 19.21 10.59 -3.57
C LYS A 111 20.16 9.64 -4.30
N ASP A 112 20.74 8.69 -3.58
CA ASP A 112 21.72 7.75 -4.10
C ASP A 112 21.07 6.43 -4.52
N ALA A 113 21.34 5.98 -5.75
CA ALA A 113 20.75 4.78 -6.33
C ALA A 113 21.19 3.51 -5.59
N GLN A 114 22.41 3.47 -5.05
CA GLN A 114 22.86 2.31 -4.28
C GLN A 114 22.11 2.22 -2.95
N ALA A 115 21.96 3.33 -2.23
CA ALA A 115 21.16 3.40 -1.01
C ALA A 115 19.69 3.04 -1.25
N GLN A 116 19.10 3.49 -2.37
CA GLN A 116 17.75 3.10 -2.79
C GLN A 116 17.64 1.58 -2.98
N ASN A 117 18.60 0.96 -3.67
CA ASN A 117 18.61 -0.49 -3.89
C ASN A 117 18.77 -1.27 -2.57
N THR A 118 19.64 -0.79 -1.66
CA THR A 118 19.80 -1.39 -0.34
C THR A 118 18.50 -1.33 0.46
N LEU A 119 17.86 -0.16 0.54
CA LEU A 119 16.59 -0.01 1.26
C LEU A 119 15.46 -0.83 0.62
N ARG A 120 15.35 -0.83 -0.71
CA ARG A 120 14.36 -1.66 -1.44
C ARG A 120 14.48 -3.13 -1.06
N ASN A 121 15.69 -3.68 -1.14
CA ASN A 121 15.94 -5.09 -0.82
C ASN A 121 15.65 -5.36 0.65
N TRP A 122 16.05 -4.45 1.54
CA TRP A 122 15.78 -4.56 2.97
C TRP A 122 14.28 -4.58 3.29
N ILE A 123 13.48 -3.71 2.68
CA ILE A 123 12.01 -3.70 2.84
C ILE A 123 11.41 -5.00 2.31
N TYR A 124 11.82 -5.43 1.11
CA TYR A 124 11.32 -6.65 0.50
C TYR A 124 11.61 -7.88 1.37
N ASP A 125 12.83 -7.98 1.91
CA ASP A 125 13.23 -9.08 2.79
C ASP A 125 12.51 -9.03 4.14
N LEU A 126 12.39 -7.85 4.75
CA LEU A 126 11.65 -7.70 6.00
C LEU A 126 10.20 -8.19 5.84
N GLU A 127 9.52 -7.76 4.78
CA GLU A 127 8.09 -8.00 4.64
C GLU A 127 7.79 -9.42 4.13
N PHE A 128 8.46 -9.86 3.07
CA PHE A 128 8.15 -11.15 2.46
C PHE A 128 8.97 -12.32 3.02
N SER A 129 10.21 -12.09 3.44
CA SER A 129 11.09 -13.17 3.91
C SER A 129 11.00 -13.35 5.43
N TYR A 130 11.06 -12.25 6.19
CA TYR A 130 11.05 -12.28 7.65
C TYR A 130 9.62 -12.30 8.23
N PHE A 131 8.77 -11.32 7.89
CA PHE A 131 7.37 -11.29 8.33
C PHE A 131 6.48 -12.30 7.61
N LYS A 132 6.90 -12.77 6.42
CA LYS A 132 6.20 -13.78 5.62
C LYS A 132 4.75 -13.39 5.33
N ILE A 133 4.51 -12.10 5.07
CA ILE A 133 3.19 -11.66 4.58
C ILE A 133 2.93 -12.26 3.19
N PRO A 134 1.66 -12.54 2.83
CA PRO A 134 1.36 -13.22 1.58
C PRO A 134 1.78 -12.37 0.37
N LYS A 135 2.36 -13.03 -0.64
CA LYS A 135 2.73 -12.37 -1.91
C LYS A 135 1.52 -12.27 -2.83
N PRO A 136 1.27 -11.09 -3.43
CA PRO A 136 0.23 -10.96 -4.44
C PRO A 136 0.63 -11.69 -5.74
N ASP A 137 -0.38 -12.19 -6.45
CA ASP A 137 -0.23 -12.80 -7.78
C ASP A 137 0.07 -11.74 -8.85
N LEU A 138 -0.47 -10.53 -8.66
CA LEU A 138 -0.33 -9.43 -9.60
C LEU A 138 -0.27 -8.07 -8.88
N ASN A 139 0.68 -7.23 -9.29
CA ASN A 139 0.71 -5.81 -8.94
C ASN A 139 0.45 -4.99 -10.21
N ILE A 140 -0.58 -4.15 -10.18
CA ILE A 140 -0.94 -3.25 -11.28
C ILE A 140 -0.56 -1.83 -10.87
N PHE A 141 0.42 -1.24 -11.54
CA PHE A 141 0.78 0.16 -11.33
C PHE A 141 -0.01 1.07 -12.27
N LEU A 142 -0.80 1.98 -11.71
CA LEU A 142 -1.48 3.02 -12.48
C LEU A 142 -0.52 4.15 -12.81
N ASP A 143 0.09 4.07 -14.00
CA ASP A 143 0.93 5.11 -14.56
C ASP A 143 0.07 6.21 -15.19
N VAL A 144 0.05 7.38 -14.55
CA VAL A 144 -0.73 8.54 -14.98
C VAL A 144 0.16 9.78 -15.00
N PRO A 145 -0.08 10.74 -15.92
CA PRO A 145 0.69 11.99 -15.96
C PRO A 145 0.63 12.73 -14.62
N PHE A 146 1.74 13.35 -14.19
CA PHE A 146 1.81 14.06 -12.93
C PHE A 146 0.80 15.22 -12.84
N ASP A 147 0.59 15.95 -13.93
CA ASP A 147 -0.40 17.05 -13.97
C ASP A 147 -1.83 16.55 -13.68
N PHE A 148 -2.12 15.29 -14.05
CA PHE A 148 -3.40 14.66 -13.76
C PHE A 148 -3.58 14.37 -12.26
N THR A 149 -2.54 13.92 -11.56
CA THR A 149 -2.63 13.64 -10.11
C THR A 149 -2.78 14.92 -9.30
N VAL A 150 -2.02 15.97 -9.64
CA VAL A 150 -2.10 17.29 -8.97
C VAL A 150 -3.49 17.91 -9.12
N SER A 151 -4.06 17.90 -10.33
CA SER A 151 -5.40 18.45 -10.56
C SER A 151 -6.52 17.71 -9.79
N ARG A 152 -6.33 16.41 -9.51
CA ARG A 152 -7.25 15.61 -8.67
C ARG A 152 -7.08 15.84 -7.17
N LEU A 153 -5.86 16.16 -6.71
CA LEU A 153 -5.59 16.44 -5.30
C LEU A 153 -6.02 17.86 -4.89
N THR A 154 -6.02 18.80 -5.84
CA THR A 154 -6.37 20.22 -5.61
C THR A 154 -7.84 20.54 -5.81
N LYS A 155 -8.59 19.72 -6.56
CA LYS A 155 -10.05 19.79 -6.59
C LYS A 155 -10.59 19.29 -5.24
N HIS A 156 -11.09 20.22 -4.41
CA HIS A 156 -11.82 19.91 -3.19
C HIS A 156 -12.81 18.76 -3.44
N ARG A 157 -12.76 17.73 -2.58
CA ARG A 157 -13.81 16.71 -2.53
C ARG A 157 -15.08 17.41 -2.05
N GLU A 158 -16.01 17.72 -2.96
CA GLU A 158 -17.40 17.96 -2.58
C GLU A 158 -17.94 16.63 -2.06
N GLY A 159 -18.15 16.58 -0.75
CA GLY A 159 -18.77 15.49 -0.01
C GLY A 159 -19.68 16.09 1.04
#